data_AF-A0A6N3FMH3-F1
#
_entry.id   AF-A0A6N3FMH3-F1
#
_cell.length_a   1.000
_cell.length_b   1.000
_cell.length_c   1.000
_cell.angle_alpha   90.00
_cell.angle_beta   90.00
_cell.angle_gamma   90.00
#
_symmetry.space_group_name_H-M   'P 1'
#
loop_
_entity.id
_entity.type
_entity.pdbx_description
1 polymer ?
#
loop_
_entity_poly.entity_id
_entity_poly.type
_entity_poly.pdbx_seq_one_letter_code
_entity_poly.pdbx_strand_id
1 'polypeptide(L)' 'MAFKWLTWLRGQVTKEQFKTILDATDQDIKFNRLAFGKRTNQMEYVNICSRTAQTVIRAGIQ' A
#
# COMPACT_ATOMS: atom_id res chain seq x y z
N MET A 1 10.49 9.69 -0.70
CA MET A 1 10.48 8.55 0.24
C MET A 1 9.69 7.36 -0.31
N ALA A 2 8.45 7.58 -0.74
CA ALA A 2 7.57 6.54 -1.28
C ALA A 2 8.17 5.74 -2.45
N PHE A 3 8.81 6.42 -3.42
CA PHE A 3 9.43 5.74 -4.56
C PHE A 3 10.48 4.69 -4.16
N LYS A 4 11.42 5.06 -3.27
CA LYS A 4 12.46 4.12 -2.79
C LYS A 4 11.84 2.91 -2.09
N TRP A 5 10.80 3.14 -1.29
CA TRP A 5 10.09 2.07 -0.59
C TRP A 5 9.33 1.16 -1.55
N LEU A 6 8.63 1.71 -2.56
CA LEU A 6 7.93 0.95 -3.58
C LEU A 6 8.88 0.09 -4.43
N THR A 7 10.05 0.63 -4.78
CA THR A 7 11.10 -0.12 -5.48
C THR A 7 11.59 -1.30 -4.64
N TRP A 8 11.81 -1.09 -3.34
CA TRP A 8 12.17 -2.18 -2.44
C TRP A 8 11.04 -3.23 -2.35
N LEU A 9 9.79 -2.80 -2.11
CA LEU A 9 8.64 -3.70 -1.99
C LEU A 9 8.49 -4.58 -3.23
N ARG A 10 8.62 -4.01 -4.43
CA ARG A 10 8.52 -4.76 -5.69
C ARG A 10 9.51 -5.93 -5.79
N GLY A 11 10.65 -5.85 -5.11
CA GLY A 11 11.62 -6.95 -5.04
C GLY A 11 11.31 -8.01 -3.98
N GLN A 12 10.31 -7.79 -3.11
CA GLN A 12 9.96 -8.68 -2.00
C GLN A 12 8.69 -9.51 -2.27
N VAL A 13 7.89 -9.13 -3.26
CA VAL A 13 6.57 -9.72 -3.52
C VAL A 13 6.41 -10.07 -5.01
N THR A 14 5.44 -10.93 -5.33
CA THR A 14 5.09 -11.21 -6.73
C THR A 14 4.51 -9.97 -7.41
N LYS A 15 4.42 -9.99 -8.74
CA LYS A 15 3.81 -8.89 -9.50
C LYS A 15 2.33 -8.69 -9.13
N GLU A 16 1.64 -9.80 -8.91
CA GLU A 16 0.23 -9.89 -8.53
C GLU A 16 0.04 -9.32 -7.12
N GLN A 17 0.85 -9.75 -6.16
CA GLN A 17 0.86 -9.18 -4.81
C GLN A 17 1.18 -7.69 -4.83
N PHE A 18 2.18 -7.26 -5.61
CA PHE A 18 2.53 -5.84 -5.74
C PHE A 18 1.33 -5.03 -6.23
N LYS A 19 0.63 -5.51 -7.28
CA LYS A 19 -0.57 -4.87 -7.79
C LYS A 19 -1.68 -4.82 -6.75
N THR A 20 -1.97 -5.93 -6.08
CA THR A 20 -2.99 -6.01 -5.01
C THR A 20 -2.69 -5.03 -3.88
N ILE A 21 -1.42 -4.92 -3.46
CA ILE A 21 -1.00 -3.98 -2.42
C ILE A 21 -1.25 -2.53 -2.85
N LEU A 22 -0.88 -2.16 -4.08
CA LEU A 22 -1.10 -0.81 -4.60
C LEU A 22 -2.59 -0.48 -4.70
N ASP A 23 -3.38 -1.37 -5.29
CA ASP A 23 -4.82 -1.17 -5.47
C ASP A 23 -5.51 -1.01 -4.11
N ALA A 24 -5.20 -1.87 -3.14
CA ALA A 24 -5.76 -1.78 -1.79
C ALA A 24 -5.31 -0.51 -1.06
N THR A 25 -4.04 -0.10 -1.20
CA THR A 25 -3.53 1.16 -0.63
C THR A 25 -4.27 2.37 -1.18
N ASP A 26 -4.51 2.41 -2.49
CA ASP A 26 -5.22 3.50 -3.15
C ASP A 26 -6.70 3.56 -2.73
N GLN A 27 -7.36 2.40 -2.55
CA GLN A 27 -8.72 2.36 -2.00
C GLN A 27 -8.76 2.88 -0.56
N ASP A 28 -7.78 2.52 0.27
CA ASP A 28 -7.72 2.95 1.66
C ASP A 28 -7.52 4.48 1.76
N ILE A 29 -6.65 5.04 0.92
CA ILE A 29 -6.45 6.50 0.81
C ILE A 29 -7.72 7.19 0.31
N LYS A 30 -8.37 6.63 -0.72
CA LYS A 30 -9.61 7.18 -1.28
C LYS A 30 -10.73 7.17 -0.24
N PHE A 31 -10.90 6.07 0.48
CA PHE A 31 -11.85 5.96 1.58
C PHE A 31 -11.56 6.98 2.67
N ASN A 32 -10.31 7.07 3.12
CA ASN A 32 -9.91 8.02 4.16
C ASN A 32 -10.15 9.48 3.78
N ARG A 33 -9.94 9.82 2.51
CA ARG A 33 -10.23 11.16 1.97
C ARG A 33 -11.73 11.44 1.91
N LEU A 34 -12.52 10.51 1.37
CA LEU A 34 -13.96 10.71 1.15
C LEU A 34 -14.77 10.65 2.46
N ALA A 35 -14.44 9.72 3.36
CA ALA A 35 -15.18 9.50 4.58
C ALA A 35 -14.74 10.44 5.72
N PHE A 36 -13.45 10.81 5.79
CA PHE A 36 -12.90 11.56 6.93
C PHE A 36 -12.20 12.86 6.56
N GLY A 37 -12.15 13.23 5.27
CA GLY A 37 -11.44 14.44 4.82
C GLY A 37 -9.92 14.39 5.04
N LYS A 38 -9.35 13.21 5.34
CA LYS A 38 -7.91 13.07 5.61
C LYS A 38 -7.11 13.24 4.31
N ARG A 39 -6.06 14.07 4.39
CA ARG A 39 -5.04 14.14 3.33
C ARG A 39 -3.92 13.15 3.64
N THR A 40 -3.31 12.62 2.60
CA THR A 40 -2.21 11.64 2.72
C THR A 40 -0.93 12.25 2.15
N ASN A 41 0.08 12.38 2.99
CA ASN A 41 1.43 12.76 2.57
C ASN A 41 2.28 11.53 2.21
N GLN A 42 3.51 11.73 1.73
CA GLN A 42 4.37 10.62 1.29
C GLN A 42 4.69 9.60 2.40
N MET A 43 4.81 10.04 3.66
CA MET A 43 5.13 9.16 4.78
C MET A 43 3.90 8.35 5.20
N GLU A 44 2.72 8.98 5.21
CA GLU A 44 1.44 8.30 5.44
C GLU A 44 1.15 7.27 4.35
N TYR A 45 1.44 7.59 3.09
CA TYR A 45 1.35 6.63 1.99
C TYR A 45 2.18 5.37 2.28
N VAL A 46 3.46 5.55 2.65
CA VAL A 46 4.36 4.42 2.98
C VAL A 46 3.82 3.62 4.17
N ASN A 47 3.27 4.28 5.18
CA ASN A 47 2.70 3.60 6.35
C ASN A 47 1.47 2.77 6.00
N ILE A 48 0.54 3.31 5.22
CA ILE A 48 -0.66 2.59 4.74
C ILE A 48 -0.19 1.40 3.89
N CYS A 49 0.67 1.65 2.92
CA CYS A 49 1.16 0.62 2.01
C CYS A 49 1.92 -0.50 2.74
N SER A 50 2.69 -0.17 3.79
CA SER A 50 3.38 -1.16 4.63
C SER A 50 2.41 -2.08 5.37
N ARG A 51 1.32 -1.54 5.92
CA ARG A 51 0.28 -2.32 6.60
C ARG A 51 -0.47 -3.23 5.64
N THR A 52 -0.80 -2.70 4.45
CA THR A 52 -1.42 -3.46 3.37
C THR A 52 -0.50 -4.59 2.90
N ALA A 53 0.79 -4.32 2.70
CA ALA A 53 1.78 -5.33 2.32
C ALA A 53 1.88 -6.46 3.34
N GLN A 54 1.97 -6.14 4.64
CA GLN A 54 1.99 -7.15 5.70
C GLN A 54 0.74 -8.03 5.68
N THR A 55 -0.42 -7.43 5.42
CA THR A 55 -1.70 -8.16 5.34
C THR A 55 -1.73 -9.11 4.16
N VAL A 56 -1.37 -8.62 2.96
CA VAL A 56 -1.34 -9.43 1.73
C VAL A 56 -0.36 -10.59 1.84
N ILE A 57 0.85 -10.34 2.35
CA ILE A 57 1.89 -11.36 2.53
C ILE A 57 1.41 -12.44 3.52
N ARG A 58 0.82 -12.04 4.66
CA ARG A 58 0.33 -12.99 5.67
C ARG A 58 -0.88 -13.79 5.20
N ALA A 59 -1.74 -13.19 4.39
CA ALA A 59 -2.92 -13.86 3.85
C ALA A 59 -2.57 -14.92 2.79
N GLY A 60 -1.33 -14.97 2.31
CA GLY A 60 -0.89 -15.93 1.30
C GLY A 60 -1.58 -15.73 -0.05
N ILE A 61 -2.06 -14.51 -0.33
CA ILE A 61 -2.68 -14.17 -1.61
C ILE A 61 -1.60 -14.29 -2.69
N GLN A 62 -1.79 -15.23 -3.63
CA GLN A 62 -0.91 -15.47 -4.77
C GLN A 62 -1.35 -14.64 -5.96
#